data_AF-A0A9R0TJC4-F1
#
_entry.id   AF-A0A9R0TJC4-F1
#
_cell.length_a   1.000
_cell.length_b   1.000
_cell.length_c   1.000
_cell.angle_alpha   90.00
_cell.angle_beta   90.00
_cell.angle_gamma   90.00
#
_symmetry.space_group_name_H-M   'P 1'
#
loop_
_entity.id
_entity.type
_entity.pdbx_description
1 polymer ?
#
loop_
_entity_poly.entity_id
_entity_poly.type
_entity_poly.pdbx_seq_one_letter_code
_entity_poly.pdbx_strand_id
1 'polypeptide(L)'
;MATASLAVRSAFGVALAALIAARAVRRRSLDASGGAAGFAVMALHLACGYRYGALLLAFFFTSSKVTKIGEDRKRRVEEDFKEGGQRNW
;
A
#
# COMPACT_ATOMS: atom_id res chain seq x y z
N MET A 1 12.39 -18.30 -21.76
CA MET A 1 12.86 -17.98 -20.39
C MET A 1 12.36 -16.61 -19.88
N ALA A 2 12.46 -15.52 -20.65
CA ALA A 2 12.03 -14.19 -20.19
C ALA A 2 10.51 -14.05 -19.89
N THR A 3 9.65 -14.60 -20.76
CA THR A 3 8.19 -14.57 -20.58
C THR A 3 7.71 -15.38 -19.37
N ALA A 4 8.31 -16.55 -19.13
CA ALA A 4 8.05 -17.36 -17.94
C ALA A 4 8.40 -16.60 -16.66
N SER A 5 9.50 -15.84 -16.65
CA SER A 5 9.90 -15.02 -15.50
C SER A 5 8.94 -13.84 -15.25
N LEU A 6 8.37 -13.26 -16.30
CA LEU A 6 7.39 -12.20 -16.18
C LEU A 6 6.07 -12.74 -15.62
N ALA A 7 5.58 -13.87 -16.13
CA ALA A 7 4.34 -14.48 -15.65
C ALA A 7 4.40 -14.82 -14.16
N VAL A 8 5.51 -15.41 -13.69
CA VAL A 8 5.72 -15.71 -12.28
C VAL A 8 5.76 -14.44 -11.42
N ARG A 9 6.47 -13.40 -11.87
CA ARG A 9 6.54 -12.11 -11.18
C ARG A 9 5.17 -11.42 -11.09
N SER A 10 4.41 -11.44 -12.17
CA SER A 10 3.07 -10.86 -12.21
C SER A 10 2.09 -11.62 -11.32
N ALA A 11 2.09 -12.95 -11.34
CA ALA A 11 1.23 -13.76 -10.48
C ALA A 11 1.54 -13.53 -8.99
N PHE A 12 2.83 -13.59 -8.63
CA PHE A 12 3.28 -13.25 -7.27
C PHE A 12 2.94 -11.81 -6.90
N GLY A 13 3.16 -10.88 -7.83
CA GLY A 13 2.92 -9.45 -7.66
C GLY A 13 1.45 -9.13 -7.38
N VAL A 14 0.55 -9.74 -8.13
CA VAL A 14 -0.91 -9.63 -7.93
C VAL A 14 -1.31 -10.20 -6.57
N ALA A 15 -0.84 -11.40 -6.22
CA ALA A 15 -1.16 -12.01 -4.93
C ALA A 15 -0.67 -11.14 -3.75
N LEU A 16 0.58 -10.69 -3.80
CA LEU A 16 1.17 -9.85 -2.76
C LEU A 16 0.48 -8.48 -2.69
N ALA A 17 0.22 -7.84 -3.84
CA ALA A 17 -0.49 -6.57 -3.90
C ALA A 17 -1.89 -6.68 -3.30
N ALA A 18 -2.64 -7.75 -3.57
CA ALA A 18 -3.98 -7.96 -3.04
C ALA A 18 -3.95 -8.09 -1.52
N LEU A 19 -3.01 -8.89 -0.98
CA LEU A 19 -2.84 -9.04 0.47
C LEU A 19 -2.52 -7.72 1.15
N ILE A 20 -1.62 -6.91 0.55
CA ILE A 20 -1.20 -5.64 1.12
C ILE A 20 -2.30 -4.59 1.02
N ALA A 21 -3.01 -4.50 -0.11
CA ALA A 21 -4.16 -3.60 -0.27
C ALA A 21 -5.27 -3.94 0.74
N ALA A 22 -5.65 -5.22 0.86
CA ALA A 22 -6.65 -5.65 1.83
C ALA A 22 -6.22 -5.35 3.27
N ARG A 23 -4.94 -5.58 3.60
CA ARG A 23 -4.36 -5.22 4.90
C ARG A 23 -4.40 -3.71 5.15
N ALA A 24 -4.05 -2.89 4.16
CA ALA A 24 -3.99 -1.45 4.27
C ALA A 24 -5.39 -0.85 4.52
N VAL A 25 -6.40 -1.31 3.78
CA VAL A 25 -7.80 -0.93 3.98
C VAL A 25 -8.30 -1.39 5.35
N ARG A 26 -8.06 -2.66 5.72
CA ARG A 26 -8.46 -3.19 7.04
C ARG A 26 -7.79 -2.46 8.21
N ARG A 27 -6.58 -1.93 8.01
CA ARG A 27 -5.85 -1.13 9.01
C ARG A 27 -6.13 0.37 8.89
N ARG A 28 -7.10 0.78 8.06
CA ARG A 28 -7.49 2.19 7.80
C ARG A 28 -6.33 3.09 7.36
N SER A 29 -5.26 2.51 6.82
CA SER A 29 -4.15 3.29 6.24
C SER A 29 -4.53 3.90 4.89
N LEU A 30 -5.40 3.20 4.16
CA LEU A 30 -6.01 3.61 2.90
C LEU A 30 -7.52 3.40 3.01
N ASP A 31 -8.31 4.13 2.25
CA ASP A 31 -9.71 3.80 2.02
C ASP A 31 -9.86 2.80 0.86
N ALA A 32 -11.10 2.49 0.46
CA ALA A 32 -11.37 1.49 -0.57
C ALA A 32 -10.78 1.89 -1.94
N SER A 33 -10.89 3.15 -2.33
CA SER A 33 -10.38 3.61 -3.63
C SER A 33 -8.85 3.66 -3.63
N GLY A 34 -8.24 4.11 -2.53
CA GLY A 34 -6.80 4.05 -2.33
C GLY A 34 -6.27 2.61 -2.28
N GLY A 35 -7.02 1.66 -1.72
CA GLY A 35 -6.70 0.24 -1.76
C GLY A 35 -6.68 -0.33 -3.19
N ALA A 36 -7.67 0.02 -4.00
CA ALA A 36 -7.75 -0.41 -5.40
C ALA A 36 -6.61 0.19 -6.26
N ALA A 37 -6.35 1.49 -6.10
CA ALA A 37 -5.23 2.16 -6.77
C ALA A 37 -3.88 1.57 -6.33
N GLY A 38 -3.68 1.40 -5.01
CA GLY A 38 -2.47 0.82 -4.44
C GLY A 38 -2.22 -0.62 -4.91
N PHE A 39 -3.27 -1.42 -5.08
CA PHE A 39 -3.17 -2.76 -5.67
C PHE A 39 -2.60 -2.72 -7.09
N ALA A 40 -3.18 -1.89 -7.97
CA ALA A 40 -2.75 -1.78 -9.36
C ALA A 40 -1.29 -1.32 -9.45
N VAL A 41 -0.94 -0.26 -8.71
CA VAL A 41 0.42 0.28 -8.69
C VAL A 41 1.42 -0.75 -8.18
N MET A 42 1.13 -1.43 -7.06
CA MET A 42 2.03 -2.44 -6.48
C MET A 42 2.24 -3.63 -7.41
N ALA A 43 1.17 -4.14 -8.02
CA ALA A 43 1.23 -5.26 -8.95
C ALA A 43 2.11 -4.94 -10.17
N LEU A 44 1.97 -3.73 -10.74
CA LEU A 44 2.78 -3.26 -11.86
C LEU A 44 4.27 -3.15 -11.48
N HIS A 45 4.58 -2.58 -10.32
CA HIS A 45 5.98 -2.46 -9.87
C HIS A 45 6.64 -3.83 -9.70
N LEU A 46 5.92 -4.81 -9.12
CA LEU A 46 6.42 -6.16 -8.93
C LEU A 46 6.56 -6.93 -10.26
N ALA A 47 5.66 -6.71 -11.22
CA ALA A 47 5.78 -7.26 -12.56
C ALA A 47 7.03 -6.73 -13.30
N CYS A 48 7.31 -5.42 -13.20
CA CYS A 48 8.51 -4.79 -13.75
C CYS A 48 9.80 -5.23 -13.04
N GLY A 49 9.73 -5.56 -11.75
CA GLY A 49 10.82 -6.19 -11.02
C GLY A 49 10.75 -6.01 -9.50
N TYR A 50 11.27 -7.00 -8.77
CA TYR A 50 11.19 -7.02 -7.30
C TYR A 50 11.86 -5.83 -6.61
N ARG A 51 12.90 -5.22 -7.21
CA ARG A 51 13.56 -4.02 -6.66
C ARG A 51 12.60 -2.83 -6.57
N TYR A 52 11.77 -2.63 -7.60
CA TYR A 52 10.79 -1.54 -7.63
C TYR A 52 9.69 -1.76 -6.59
N GLY A 53 9.18 -3.00 -6.49
CA GLY A 53 8.22 -3.36 -5.45
C GLY A 53 8.79 -3.19 -4.04
N ALA A 54 10.04 -3.61 -3.80
CA ALA A 54 10.70 -3.46 -2.50
C ALA A 54 10.85 -1.99 -2.07
N LEU A 55 11.26 -1.11 -2.99
CA LEU A 55 11.36 0.33 -2.72
C LEU A 55 9.98 0.95 -2.40
N LEU A 56 8.96 0.60 -3.20
CA LEU A 56 7.59 1.07 -2.97
C LEU A 56 7.06 0.60 -1.61
N LEU A 57 7.29 -0.65 -1.24
CA LEU A 57 6.89 -1.21 0.06
C LEU A 57 7.61 -0.54 1.23
N ALA A 58 8.93 -0.33 1.10
CA ALA A 58 9.70 0.37 2.12
C ALA A 58 9.12 1.78 2.35
N PHE A 59 8.88 2.53 1.27
CA PHE A 59 8.26 3.86 1.34
C PHE A 59 6.85 3.80 1.96
N PHE A 60 6.00 2.87 1.50
CA PHE A 60 4.64 2.73 2.00
C PHE A 60 4.61 2.41 3.50
N PHE A 61 5.33 1.39 3.95
CA PHE A 61 5.31 1.00 5.36
C PHE A 61 5.94 2.03 6.28
N THR A 62 7.05 2.65 5.87
CA THR A 62 7.69 3.70 6.67
C THR A 62 6.76 4.90 6.81
N SER A 63 6.21 5.41 5.71
CA SER A 63 5.28 6.54 5.76
C SER A 63 3.99 6.23 6.52
N SER A 64 3.39 5.04 6.33
CA SER A 64 2.21 4.59 7.10
C SER A 64 2.48 4.42 8.60
N LYS A 65 3.73 4.19 9.01
CA LYS A 65 4.09 4.16 10.44
C LYS A 65 4.22 5.59 10.97
N VAL A 66 4.83 6.48 10.20
CA VAL A 66 5.00 7.90 10.57
C VAL A 66 3.66 8.59 10.74
N THR A 67 2.63 8.29 9.92
CA THR A 67 1.29 8.89 10.08
C THR A 67 0.61 8.57 11.41
N LYS A 68 1.00 7.47 12.07
CA LYS A 68 0.49 7.08 13.38
C LYS A 68 1.22 7.74 14.54
N ILE A 69 2.43 8.26 14.30
CA ILE A 69 3.20 8.97 15.30
C ILE A 69 2.53 10.33 15.52
N GLY A 70 2.02 10.56 16.74
CA GLY A 70 1.31 11.79 17.08
C GLY A 70 -0.18 11.80 16.68
N GLU A 71 -0.72 10.65 16.27
CA GLU A 71 -2.13 10.48 15.93
C GLU A 71 -3.06 10.89 17.09
N ASP A 72 -2.68 10.59 18.34
CA ASP A 72 -3.44 11.00 19.55
C ASP A 72 -3.53 12.51 19.73
N ARG A 73 -2.49 13.25 19.32
CA ARG A 73 -2.51 14.72 19.37
C ARG A 73 -3.44 15.25 18.28
N LYS A 74 -3.34 14.71 17.06
CA LYS A 74 -4.21 15.10 15.94
C LYS A 74 -5.68 14.85 16.26
N ARG A 75 -6.01 13.70 16.85
CA ARG A 75 -7.38 13.36 17.29
C ARG A 75 -8.02 14.39 18.23
N ARG A 76 -7.22 15.13 19.01
CA ARG A 76 -7.72 16.13 19.96
C ARG A 76 -7.90 17.52 19.33
N VAL A 77 -7.29 17.77 18.18
CA VAL A 77 -7.19 19.11 17.57
C VAL A 77 -7.93 19.17 16.22
N GLU A 78 -7.95 18.08 15.47
CA GLU A 78 -8.66 17.98 14.18
C GLU A 78 -10.10 17.50 14.40
N GLU A 79 -11.07 18.28 13.92
CA GLU A 79 -12.50 17.96 13.97
C GLU A 79 -12.83 16.73 13.10
N ASP A 80 -12.23 16.66 11.90
CA ASP A 80 -12.42 15.58 10.91
C ASP A 80 -11.32 14.51 10.97
N PHE A 81 -10.90 14.15 12.18
CA PHE A 81 -9.80 13.21 12.36
C PHE A 81 -10.10 11.82 11.76
N LYS A 82 -9.25 11.36 10.83
CA LYS A 82 -9.33 10.03 10.21
C LYS A 82 -8.27 9.10 10.79
N GLU A 83 -8.71 8.04 11.48
CA GLU A 83 -7.80 7.01 12.02
C GLU A 83 -6.95 6.39 10.91
N GLY A 84 -5.63 6.37 11.10
CA GLY A 84 -4.67 5.88 10.10
C GLY A 84 -4.55 6.75 8.84
N GLY A 85 -5.23 7.90 8.79
CA GLY A 85 -5.27 8.84 7.68
C GLY A 85 -6.25 8.51 6.55
N GLN A 86 -6.60 7.22 6.34
CA GLN A 86 -7.52 6.76 5.28
C GLN A 86 -7.31 7.46 3.93
N ARG A 87 -6.07 7.40 3.42
CA ARG A 87 -5.69 8.10 2.18
C ARG A 87 -6.46 7.53 1.00
N ASN A 88 -6.97 8.42 0.17
CA ASN A 88 -7.85 8.13 -0.96
C ASN A 88 -7.20 8.48 -2.29
N TRP A 89 -7.85 8.02 -3.37
CA TRP A 89 -7.50 8.29 -4.77
C TRP A 89 -8.74 8.22 -5.65
#